data_AF-A0A949H2K9-F1
#
_entry.id   AF-A0A949H2K9-F1
#
_cell.length_a   1.000
_cell.length_b   1.000
_cell.length_c   1.000
_cell.angle_alpha   90.00
_cell.angle_beta   90.00
_cell.angle_gamma   90.00
#
_symmetry.space_group_name_H-M   'P 1'
#
loop_
_entity.id
_entity.type
_entity.pdbx_description
1 polymer ?
#
loop_
_entity_poly.entity_id
_entity_poly.type
_entity_poly.pdbx_seq_one_letter_code
_entity_poly.pdbx_strand_id
1 'polypeptide(L)'
;MRSTPRKSGFRAWTLLAGVALASQVAGCEDRRTDPAPADLADTLLDDSLDFRDQVDPHAPYAGEWAIRAADCDEEKKIWTIEPRRMAIVPSMRFCLFEKVYVNTAEQEGETVWSAASQCLAEGRESQDFVFFRLKENLRDMRVTFNDSRSVALVRCLRS
;
A
#
# COMPACT_ATOMS: atom_id res chain seq x y z
N MET A 1 0.27 33.14 40.15
CA MET A 1 -0.98 33.51 39.45
C MET A 1 -0.87 34.96 38.98
N ARG A 2 -0.64 35.19 37.69
CA ARG A 2 -0.82 36.49 37.04
C ARG A 2 -1.49 36.26 35.69
N SER A 3 -2.69 36.83 35.58
CA SER A 3 -3.55 36.85 34.41
C SER A 3 -3.34 38.17 33.68
N THR A 4 -3.15 38.13 32.36
CA THR A 4 -3.33 39.28 31.46
C THR A 4 -3.91 38.83 30.12
N PRO A 5 -4.66 39.71 29.40
CA PRO A 5 -5.75 39.30 28.53
C PRO A 5 -5.51 39.53 27.01
N ARG A 6 -6.27 38.74 26.23
CA ARG A 6 -7.05 39.05 25.00
C ARG A 6 -6.48 40.08 23.99
N LYS A 7 -6.27 39.65 22.74
CA LYS A 7 -6.59 40.47 21.56
C LYS A 7 -7.09 39.62 20.39
N SER A 8 -8.35 39.89 20.05
CA SER A 8 -9.08 39.46 18.86
C SER A 8 -8.50 40.08 17.59
N GLY A 9 -8.34 39.28 16.55
CA GLY A 9 -8.04 39.73 15.20
C GLY A 9 -9.03 39.14 14.20
N PHE A 10 -10.18 39.79 14.07
CA PHE A 10 -11.07 39.64 12.91
C PHE A 10 -10.32 40.07 11.66
N ARG A 11 -10.21 39.21 10.63
CA ARG A 11 -10.14 39.69 9.24
C ARG A 11 -10.98 38.82 8.32
N ALA A 12 -12.01 39.50 7.85
CA ALA A 12 -13.01 39.18 6.88
C ALA A 12 -12.43 39.10 5.45
N TRP A 13 -12.99 38.13 4.70
CA TRP A 13 -13.43 38.20 3.30
C TRP A 13 -12.37 38.36 2.20
N THR A 14 -12.34 37.38 1.29
CA THR A 14 -12.46 37.68 -0.15
C THR A 14 -13.09 36.50 -0.89
N LEU A 15 -14.21 36.78 -1.54
CA LEU A 15 -14.88 35.99 -2.58
C LEU A 15 -13.99 35.92 -3.82
N LEU A 16 -14.05 34.82 -4.58
CA LEU A 16 -14.10 34.88 -6.04
C LEU A 16 -14.52 33.52 -6.61
N ALA A 17 -15.72 33.51 -7.16
CA ALA A 17 -16.29 32.46 -7.98
C ALA A 17 -15.60 32.42 -9.34
N GLY A 18 -15.48 31.23 -9.91
CA GLY A 18 -14.97 31.02 -11.27
C GLY A 18 -15.34 29.63 -11.78
N VAL A 19 -16.63 29.41 -12.01
CA VAL A 19 -17.11 28.26 -12.80
C VAL A 19 -17.00 28.66 -14.27
N ALA A 20 -16.08 28.03 -15.00
CA ALA A 20 -16.02 28.10 -16.46
C ALA A 20 -16.40 26.72 -17.02
N LEU A 21 -17.67 26.57 -17.39
CA LEU A 21 -18.16 25.50 -18.25
C LEU A 21 -17.77 25.84 -19.69
N ALA A 22 -16.94 25.01 -20.31
CA ALA A 22 -16.75 25.01 -21.76
C ALA A 22 -17.16 23.64 -22.31
N SER A 23 -18.41 23.56 -22.74
CA SER A 23 -18.96 22.48 -23.54
C SER A 23 -18.80 22.86 -25.02
N GLN A 24 -18.04 22.12 -25.83
CA GLN A 24 -18.26 21.99 -27.29
C GLN A 24 -17.73 20.62 -27.78
N VAL A 25 -18.62 19.63 -27.96
CA VAL A 25 -19.19 19.08 -29.21
C VAL A 25 -18.25 18.58 -30.31
N ALA A 26 -18.48 17.30 -30.63
CA ALA A 26 -18.53 16.66 -31.95
C ALA A 26 -17.22 16.45 -32.75
N GLY A 27 -16.78 15.19 -32.75
CA GLY A 27 -15.98 14.58 -33.81
C GLY A 27 -16.28 13.08 -33.83
N CYS A 28 -17.35 12.67 -34.53
CA CYS A 28 -17.58 11.29 -34.91
C CYS A 28 -16.79 11.04 -36.19
N GLU A 29 -15.62 10.40 -36.11
CA GLU A 29 -14.96 9.86 -37.29
C GLU A 29 -14.40 8.46 -37.01
N ASP A 30 -15.04 7.52 -37.72
CA ASP A 30 -14.55 6.25 -38.22
C ASP A 30 -14.03 5.22 -37.21
N ARG A 31 -14.98 4.51 -36.58
CA ARG A 31 -14.70 3.24 -35.90
C ARG A 31 -14.45 2.18 -36.97
N ARG A 32 -13.20 2.07 -37.42
CA ARG A 32 -12.68 0.89 -38.11
C ARG A 32 -13.13 -0.35 -37.33
N THR A 33 -13.91 -1.19 -37.99
CA THR A 33 -14.17 -2.57 -37.57
C THR A 33 -12.86 -3.33 -37.68
N ASP A 34 -12.07 -3.32 -36.61
CA ASP A 34 -11.08 -4.36 -36.39
C ASP A 34 -11.78 -5.56 -35.77
N PRO A 35 -11.60 -6.78 -36.31
CA PRO A 35 -12.15 -7.98 -35.72
C PRO A 35 -11.55 -8.14 -34.32
N ALA A 36 -12.43 -8.27 -33.33
CA ALA A 36 -12.04 -8.59 -31.96
C ALA A 36 -11.15 -9.85 -31.96
N PRO A 37 -9.93 -9.80 -31.40
CA PRO A 37 -9.28 -11.02 -30.95
C PRO A 37 -10.05 -11.50 -29.72
N ALA A 38 -11.10 -12.29 -29.95
CA ALA A 38 -11.74 -13.09 -28.93
C ALA A 38 -10.79 -14.25 -28.59
N ASP A 39 -9.67 -13.97 -27.92
CA ASP A 39 -8.75 -15.02 -27.42
C ASP A 39 -7.67 -14.50 -26.44
N LEU A 40 -7.95 -13.45 -25.66
CA LEU A 40 -7.05 -13.00 -24.58
C LEU A 40 -7.74 -12.79 -23.22
N ALA A 41 -9.05 -13.10 -23.12
CA ALA A 41 -9.79 -13.02 -21.86
C ALA A 41 -9.67 -14.31 -21.02
N ASP A 42 -9.13 -15.39 -21.58
CA ASP A 42 -9.12 -16.72 -20.95
C ASP A 42 -7.79 -17.08 -20.26
N THR A 43 -6.86 -16.12 -20.16
CA THR A 43 -5.54 -16.33 -19.52
C THR A 43 -5.31 -15.49 -18.26
N LEU A 44 -6.36 -14.82 -17.74
CA LEU A 44 -6.30 -14.02 -16.50
C LEU A 44 -7.17 -14.59 -15.37
N LEU A 45 -7.65 -15.82 -15.49
CA LEU A 45 -8.42 -16.53 -14.45
C LEU A 45 -7.63 -17.67 -13.79
N ASP A 46 -6.30 -17.58 -13.80
CA ASP A 46 -5.48 -18.27 -12.80
C ASP A 46 -5.14 -17.28 -11.67
N ASP A 47 -6.20 -16.66 -11.10
CA ASP A 47 -6.20 -16.11 -9.74
C ASP A 47 -6.16 -17.31 -8.77
N SER A 48 -5.17 -18.19 -8.95
CA SER A 48 -4.87 -19.19 -7.96
C SER A 48 -4.45 -18.44 -6.70
N LEU A 49 -5.34 -18.48 -5.71
CA LEU A 49 -5.14 -18.03 -4.34
C LEU A 49 -3.98 -18.80 -3.65
N ASP A 50 -3.17 -19.58 -4.38
CA ASP A 50 -1.96 -20.27 -3.93
C ASP A 50 -0.77 -19.33 -3.64
N PHE A 51 -0.85 -18.03 -4.00
CA PHE A 51 0.14 -17.04 -3.52
C PHE A 51 0.19 -16.96 -1.98
N ARG A 52 -0.84 -17.46 -1.28
CA ARG A 52 -1.02 -17.32 0.16
C ARG A 52 -0.13 -18.27 0.97
N ASP A 53 0.22 -19.44 0.44
CA ASP A 53 0.89 -20.50 1.22
C ASP A 53 2.34 -20.78 0.79
N GLN A 54 2.77 -20.27 -0.37
CA GLN A 54 4.15 -20.45 -0.84
C GLN A 54 4.98 -19.21 -0.57
N VAL A 55 6.01 -19.38 0.26
CA VAL A 55 7.06 -18.36 0.38
C VAL A 55 7.79 -18.32 -0.97
N ASP A 56 7.61 -17.22 -1.70
CA ASP A 56 8.42 -16.92 -2.88
C ASP A 56 9.89 -16.75 -2.44
N PRO A 57 10.83 -17.60 -2.88
CA PRO A 57 12.25 -17.46 -2.53
C PRO A 57 12.84 -16.11 -2.98
N HIS A 58 12.27 -15.48 -4.01
CA HIS A 58 12.71 -14.19 -4.53
C HIS A 58 12.07 -12.99 -3.81
N ALA A 59 10.93 -13.22 -3.14
CA ALA A 59 10.21 -12.21 -2.37
C ALA A 59 9.65 -12.81 -1.07
N PRO A 60 10.51 -13.25 -0.13
CA PRO A 60 10.07 -13.96 1.06
C PRO A 60 9.25 -13.10 2.02
N TYR A 61 9.25 -11.77 1.85
CA TYR A 61 8.40 -10.83 2.59
C TYR A 61 6.96 -10.79 2.05
N ALA A 62 6.71 -11.28 0.84
CA ALA A 62 5.39 -11.27 0.24
C ALA A 62 4.48 -12.33 0.88
N GLY A 63 3.18 -12.09 0.85
CA GLY A 63 2.13 -12.91 1.45
C GLY A 63 1.15 -12.10 2.29
N GLU A 64 0.37 -12.82 3.09
CA GLU A 64 -0.58 -12.23 4.02
C GLU A 64 -0.02 -12.20 5.44
N TRP A 65 -0.26 -11.07 6.09
CA TRP A 65 0.29 -10.76 7.40
C TRP A 65 -0.79 -10.15 8.29
N ALA A 66 -0.69 -10.39 9.60
CA ALA A 66 -1.58 -9.77 10.58
C ALA A 66 -0.81 -9.38 11.84
N ILE A 67 -1.40 -8.54 12.69
CA ILE A 67 -0.76 -8.14 13.95
C ILE A 67 -0.70 -9.33 14.93
N ARG A 68 -1.70 -10.22 14.88
CA ARG A 68 -1.79 -11.43 15.70
C ARG A 68 -2.33 -12.58 14.86
N ALA A 69 -1.99 -13.81 15.23
CA ALA A 69 -2.42 -15.00 14.48
C ALA A 69 -3.96 -15.12 14.41
N ALA A 70 -4.65 -14.74 15.49
CA ALA A 70 -6.12 -14.75 15.54
C ALA A 70 -6.78 -13.71 14.60
N ASP A 71 -6.03 -12.72 14.13
CA ASP A 71 -6.56 -11.70 13.21
C ASP A 71 -6.45 -12.18 11.73
N CYS A 72 -5.84 -13.34 11.45
CA CYS A 72 -5.67 -13.87 10.09
C CYS A 72 -6.97 -14.37 9.44
N ASP A 73 -8.01 -14.65 10.24
CA ASP A 73 -9.33 -15.04 9.73
C ASP A 73 -10.23 -13.82 9.44
N GLU A 74 -9.75 -12.61 9.76
CA GLU A 74 -10.50 -11.37 9.59
C GLU A 74 -9.91 -10.53 8.44
N GLU A 75 -10.52 -10.58 7.25
CA GLU A 75 -10.03 -9.88 6.05
C GLU A 75 -9.71 -8.39 6.27
N LYS A 76 -10.49 -7.72 7.13
CA LYS A 76 -10.30 -6.29 7.45
C LYS A 76 -9.04 -5.99 8.26
N LYS A 77 -8.37 -7.03 8.77
CA LYS A 77 -7.16 -6.95 9.59
C LYS A 77 -5.91 -7.46 8.88
N ILE A 78 -6.07 -8.02 7.67
CA ILE A 78 -4.97 -8.55 6.89
C ILE A 78 -4.21 -7.42 6.19
N TRP A 79 -2.90 -7.57 6.17
CA TRP A 79 -1.96 -6.83 5.36
C TRP A 79 -1.56 -7.73 4.21
N THR A 80 -1.83 -7.30 2.99
CA THR A 80 -1.46 -8.05 1.77
C THR A 80 -0.22 -7.40 1.20
N ILE A 81 0.88 -8.15 1.15
CA ILE A 81 2.14 -7.69 0.57
C ILE A 81 2.45 -8.54 -0.65
N GLU A 82 2.55 -7.88 -1.79
CA GLU A 82 3.00 -8.45 -3.05
C GLU A 82 4.40 -7.93 -3.39
N PRO A 83 5.10 -8.50 -4.38
CA PRO A 83 6.48 -8.10 -4.69
C PRO A 83 6.65 -6.61 -5.03
N ARG A 84 5.60 -5.93 -5.50
CA ARG A 84 5.65 -4.51 -5.91
C ARG A 84 4.62 -3.62 -5.23
N ARG A 85 3.78 -4.16 -4.34
CA ARG A 85 2.75 -3.36 -3.69
C ARG A 85 2.40 -3.91 -2.31
N MET A 86 1.87 -3.05 -1.46
CA MET A 86 1.31 -3.43 -0.17
C MET A 86 -0.02 -2.74 0.04
N ALA A 87 -1.01 -3.51 0.47
CA ALA A 87 -2.30 -3.02 0.91
C ALA A 87 -2.45 -3.29 2.41
N ILE A 88 -2.78 -2.24 3.15
CA ILE A 88 -3.05 -2.28 4.58
C ILE A 88 -4.51 -1.94 4.77
N VAL A 89 -5.34 -2.98 4.83
CA VAL A 89 -6.79 -2.82 4.90
C VAL A 89 -7.23 -2.01 6.14
N PRO A 90 -6.70 -2.25 7.36
CA PRO A 90 -7.11 -1.50 8.56
C PRO A 90 -6.97 0.02 8.45
N SER A 91 -5.95 0.50 7.74
CA SER A 91 -5.62 1.91 7.62
C SER A 91 -5.92 2.47 6.23
N MET A 92 -6.57 1.69 5.36
CA MET A 92 -6.84 2.04 3.95
C MET A 92 -5.59 2.63 3.26
N ARG A 93 -4.42 2.04 3.54
CA ARG A 93 -3.13 2.51 3.02
C ARG A 93 -2.67 1.57 1.92
N PHE A 94 -2.28 2.13 0.79
CA PHE A 94 -1.80 1.40 -0.38
C PHE A 94 -0.44 1.94 -0.76
N CYS A 95 0.57 1.09 -0.86
CA CYS A 95 1.92 1.48 -1.22
C CYS A 95 2.34 0.75 -2.49
N LEU A 96 2.97 1.48 -3.41
CA LEU A 96 3.63 0.93 -4.60
C LEU A 96 5.13 1.01 -4.40
N PHE A 97 5.83 -0.10 -4.63
CA PHE A 97 7.28 -0.18 -4.48
C PHE A 97 7.95 0.11 -5.82
N GLU A 98 8.76 1.16 -5.88
CA GLU A 98 9.54 1.46 -7.08
C GLU A 98 10.72 0.50 -7.22
N LYS A 99 11.40 0.25 -6.09
CA LYS A 99 12.55 -0.64 -6.01
C LYS A 99 12.66 -1.24 -4.62
N VAL A 100 12.91 -2.55 -4.58
CA VAL A 100 13.17 -3.31 -3.36
C VAL A 100 14.67 -3.60 -3.28
N TYR A 101 15.25 -3.38 -2.11
CA TYR A 101 16.64 -3.60 -1.80
C TYR A 101 16.73 -4.63 -0.67
N VAL A 102 17.75 -5.49 -0.74
CA VAL A 102 17.99 -6.55 0.24
C VAL A 102 19.30 -6.24 0.94
N ASN A 103 19.26 -6.15 2.25
CA ASN A 103 20.43 -6.04 3.10
C ASN A 103 20.39 -7.21 4.08
N THR A 104 21.34 -8.13 3.94
CA THR A 104 21.57 -9.18 4.94
C THR A 104 22.34 -8.53 6.08
N ALA A 105 21.66 -8.17 7.17
CA ALA A 105 22.33 -7.65 8.35
C ALA A 105 22.94 -8.84 9.11
N GLU A 106 24.26 -8.88 9.26
CA GLU A 106 24.96 -9.97 9.97
C GLU A 106 24.66 -9.99 11.47
N GLN A 107 24.09 -8.90 12.02
CA GLN A 107 23.64 -8.86 13.41
C GLN A 107 22.22 -9.43 13.51
N GLU A 108 22.09 -10.53 14.26
CA GLU A 108 20.84 -11.15 14.73
C GLU A 108 20.10 -12.12 13.79
N GLY A 109 20.69 -12.51 12.65
CA GLY A 109 20.03 -13.50 11.76
C GLY A 109 18.74 -12.96 11.13
N GLU A 110 18.66 -11.65 10.93
CA GLU A 110 17.51 -11.00 10.30
C GLU A 110 17.87 -10.54 8.87
N THR A 111 16.96 -10.75 7.91
CA THR A 111 17.11 -10.18 6.57
C THR A 111 16.26 -8.91 6.47
N VAL A 112 16.90 -7.80 6.16
CA VAL A 112 16.23 -6.51 6.01
C VAL A 112 15.94 -6.26 4.54
N TRP A 113 14.66 -6.12 4.22
CA TRP A 113 14.17 -5.72 2.91
C TRP A 113 13.67 -4.28 3.01
N SER A 114 14.13 -3.39 2.14
CA SER A 114 13.69 -2.00 2.14
C SER A 114 13.17 -1.61 0.78
N ALA A 115 12.10 -0.84 0.74
CA ALA A 115 11.52 -0.33 -0.48
C ALA A 115 11.35 1.19 -0.42
N ALA A 116 11.78 1.87 -1.47
CA ALA A 116 11.28 3.21 -1.77
C ALA A 116 9.85 3.06 -2.28
N SER A 117 8.90 3.76 -1.67
CA SER A 117 7.49 3.60 -2.02
C SER A 117 6.75 4.93 -2.16
N GLN A 118 5.76 4.92 -3.03
CA GLN A 118 4.72 5.93 -3.05
C GLN A 118 3.48 5.33 -2.41
N CYS A 119 3.05 5.90 -1.28
CA CYS A 119 1.88 5.42 -0.55
C CYS A 119 0.72 6.41 -0.72
N LEU A 120 -0.49 5.86 -0.85
CA LEU A 120 -1.74 6.56 -0.65
C LEU A 120 -2.26 6.19 0.74
N ALA A 121 -2.34 7.16 1.64
CA ALA A 121 -2.93 7.00 2.96
C ALA A 121 -4.09 7.98 3.11
N GLU A 122 -5.30 7.48 3.40
CA GLU A 122 -6.50 8.32 3.56
C GLU A 122 -6.74 9.28 2.38
N GLY A 123 -6.41 8.83 1.16
CA GLY A 123 -6.59 9.61 -0.07
C GLY A 123 -5.52 10.69 -0.32
N ARG A 124 -4.42 10.68 0.44
CA ARG A 124 -3.28 11.59 0.24
C ARG A 124 -2.03 10.80 -0.16
N GLU A 125 -1.30 11.33 -1.14
CA GLU A 125 0.02 10.83 -1.50
C GLU A 125 1.03 11.11 -0.38
N SER A 126 1.85 10.12 -0.09
CA SER A 126 3.01 10.18 0.80
C SER A 126 4.20 9.52 0.13
N GLN A 127 5.38 10.10 0.32
CA GLN A 127 6.67 9.53 -0.12
C GLN A 127 7.29 8.74 1.03
N ASP A 128 6.60 7.66 1.44
CA ASP A 128 7.06 6.83 2.55
C ASP A 128 8.17 5.88 2.10
N PHE A 129 9.21 5.74 2.91
CA PHE A 129 10.12 4.60 2.80
C PHE A 129 9.63 3.51 3.74
N VAL A 130 9.49 2.29 3.22
CA VAL A 130 9.03 1.12 3.98
C VAL A 130 10.20 0.16 4.17
N PHE A 131 10.42 -0.22 5.42
CA PHE A 131 11.43 -1.19 5.81
C PHE A 131 10.75 -2.42 6.40
N PHE A 132 11.01 -3.57 5.81
CA PHE A 132 10.62 -4.88 6.31
C PHE A 132 11.86 -5.55 6.92
N ARG A 133 11.74 -6.08 8.13
CA ARG A 133 12.73 -7.01 8.69
C ARG A 133 12.06 -8.34 8.88
N LEU A 134 12.55 -9.35 8.20
CA LEU A 134 12.02 -10.70 8.25
C LEU A 134 12.97 -11.56 9.07
N LYS A 135 12.45 -12.26 10.07
CA LYS A 135 13.24 -13.23 10.84
C LYS A 135 13.54 -14.47 10.00
N GLU A 136 14.60 -15.20 10.36
CA GLU A 136 14.98 -16.48 9.75
C GLU A 136 13.85 -17.52 9.66
N ASN A 137 12.89 -17.49 10.60
CA ASN A 137 11.75 -18.41 10.58
C ASN A 137 10.71 -18.08 9.49
N LEU A 138 10.85 -16.94 8.81
CA LEU A 138 9.94 -16.39 7.79
C LEU A 138 8.49 -16.20 8.27
N ARG A 139 8.25 -16.28 9.58
CA ARG A 139 6.92 -16.18 10.22
C ARG A 139 6.69 -14.85 10.90
N ASP A 140 7.76 -14.20 11.34
CA ASP A 140 7.69 -12.92 12.02
C ASP A 140 8.34 -11.83 11.18
N MET A 141 7.64 -10.71 11.03
CA MET A 141 8.11 -9.55 10.30
C MET A 141 7.92 -8.28 11.11
N ARG A 142 8.82 -7.32 10.93
CA ARG A 142 8.65 -5.95 11.41
C ARG A 142 8.60 -4.99 10.23
N VAL A 143 7.52 -4.22 10.15
CA VAL A 143 7.34 -3.17 9.13
C VAL A 143 7.54 -1.81 9.78
N THR A 144 8.33 -0.93 9.16
CA THR A 144 8.56 0.44 9.64
C THR A 144 8.36 1.42 8.48
N PHE A 145 7.60 2.47 8.73
CA PHE A 145 7.46 3.61 7.82
C PHE A 145 8.34 4.75 8.33
N ASN A 146 8.93 5.53 7.41
CA ASN A 146 9.87 6.61 7.72
C ASN A 146 9.37 7.62 8.78
N ASP A 147 8.05 7.85 8.85
CA ASP A 147 7.40 8.83 9.70
C ASP A 147 6.97 8.31 11.09
N SER A 148 7.13 7.01 11.38
CA SER A 148 6.32 6.38 12.45
C SER A 148 6.88 5.10 13.08
N ARG A 149 6.07 4.51 13.96
CA ARG A 149 6.35 3.34 14.80
C ARG A 149 6.43 2.07 13.96
N SER A 150 7.36 1.18 14.32
CA SER A 150 7.39 -0.16 13.76
C SER A 150 6.18 -0.97 14.19
N VAL A 151 5.62 -1.76 13.26
CA VAL A 151 4.54 -2.72 13.50
C VAL A 151 5.12 -4.13 13.39
N ALA A 152 4.91 -4.95 14.41
CA ALA A 152 5.22 -6.37 14.35
C ALA A 152 4.04 -7.12 13.72
N LEU A 153 4.33 -8.00 12.77
CA LEU A 153 3.37 -8.80 12.05
C LEU A 153 3.77 -10.27 12.12
N VAL A 154 2.77 -11.13 12.15
CA VAL A 154 2.89 -12.58 11.98
C VAL A 154 2.34 -12.97 10.62
N ARG A 155 2.99 -13.93 9.97
CA ARG A 155 2.49 -14.49 8.71
C ARG A 155 1.20 -15.25 8.97
N CYS A 156 0.19 -15.00 8.14
CA CYS A 156 -1.00 -15.80 8.12
C CYS A 156 -0.71 -17.13 7.42
N LEU A 157 -0.89 -18.23 8.14
CA LEU A 157 -0.80 -19.58 7.61
C LEU A 157 -2.24 -20.08 7.49
N ARG A 158 -2.64 -20.66 6.35
CA ARG A 158 -3.92 -21.37 6.33
C ARG A 158 -3.87 -22.55 7.29
N SER A 159 -4.86 -22.61 8.18
CA SER A 159 -5.12 -23.76 9.05
C SER A 159 -5.84 -24.87 8.29
#